data_AF-A0A662TVP8-F1
#
_entry.id   AF-A0A662TVP8-F1
#
_cell.length_a   1.000
_cell.length_b   1.000
_cell.length_c   1.000
_cell.angle_alpha   90.00
_cell.angle_beta   90.00
_cell.angle_gamma   90.00
#
_symmetry.space_group_name_H-M   'P 1'
#
loop_
_entity.id
_entity.type
_entity.pdbx_description
1 polymer ?
#
loop_
_entity_poly.entity_id
_entity_poly.type
_entity_poly.pdbx_seq_one_letter_code
_entity_poly.pdbx_strand_id
1 'polypeptide(L)'
;MATIDGTKNASAGVPFEGSLQKFFILENILDFDSLDPASGDTVKALPVEGGMRVFGTEVEIVTPSDAATSASATVGDGDDPDGFDTNVDLKGSAGTVVGTSLALSEGTPNTLVDAYAGVGKRYTDDDTIDVTVTYNGTTTVKGKIKIRAWGVKMD
;
A
#
# COMPACT_ATOMS: atom_id res chain seq x y z
N MET A 1 18.12 2.61 0.53
CA MET A 1 16.71 2.51 0.18
C MET A 1 16.35 3.79 -0.53
N ALA A 2 15.89 3.68 -1.77
CA ALA A 2 15.42 4.80 -2.57
C ALA A 2 13.90 4.92 -2.46
N THR A 3 13.41 6.14 -2.70
CA THR A 3 11.98 6.40 -2.90
C THR A 3 11.72 6.55 -4.40
N ILE A 4 10.81 5.74 -4.94
CA ILE A 4 10.43 5.73 -6.34
C ILE A 4 9.01 6.29 -6.46
N ASP A 5 8.79 7.23 -7.38
CA ASP A 5 7.44 7.75 -7.61
C ASP A 5 6.62 6.84 -8.52
N GLY A 6 5.79 5.99 -7.92
CA GLY A 6 4.80 5.15 -8.62
C GLY A 6 3.47 5.85 -8.87
N THR A 7 3.27 7.07 -8.37
CA THR A 7 2.04 7.85 -8.57
C THR A 7 1.96 8.40 -9.99
N LYS A 8 3.09 8.41 -10.73
CA LYS A 8 3.22 9.04 -12.06
C LYS A 8 2.87 10.53 -12.01
N ASN A 9 3.24 11.21 -10.92
CA ASN A 9 2.86 12.59 -10.62
C ASN A 9 1.34 12.84 -10.56
N ALA A 10 0.54 11.81 -10.27
CA ALA A 10 -0.89 12.00 -10.04
C ALA A 10 -1.12 12.73 -8.72
N SER A 11 -2.14 13.59 -8.68
CA SER A 11 -2.69 14.14 -7.44
C SER A 11 -3.81 13.23 -6.91
N ALA A 12 -4.12 13.32 -5.62
CA ALA A 12 -5.24 12.57 -5.07
C ALA A 12 -6.53 13.08 -5.73
N GLY A 13 -7.29 12.17 -6.35
CA GLY A 13 -8.58 12.53 -6.93
C GLY A 13 -9.68 12.36 -5.90
N VAL A 14 -10.34 13.45 -5.49
CA VAL A 14 -11.64 13.37 -4.81
C VAL A 14 -12.73 13.40 -5.90
N PRO A 15 -13.42 12.28 -6.18
CA PRO A 15 -14.22 12.13 -7.40
C PRO A 15 -15.54 12.91 -7.40
N PHE A 16 -15.84 13.66 -6.33
CA PHE A 16 -17.03 14.48 -6.27
C PHE A 16 -16.68 15.88 -5.75
N GLU A 17 -17.12 16.91 -6.48
CA GLU A 17 -17.00 18.29 -6.02
C GLU A 17 -17.82 18.51 -4.74
N GLY A 18 -17.23 19.15 -3.72
CA GLY A 18 -17.91 19.48 -2.46
C GLY A 18 -18.28 18.28 -1.57
N SER A 19 -17.77 17.08 -1.84
CA SER A 19 -18.12 15.87 -1.10
C SER A 19 -17.28 15.62 0.14
N LEU A 20 -17.49 16.49 1.10
CA LEU A 20 -17.21 16.10 2.47
C LEU A 20 -18.03 14.84 2.79
N GLN A 21 -17.43 13.90 3.52
CA GLN A 21 -18.10 12.74 4.14
C GLN A 21 -18.66 11.66 3.19
N LYS A 22 -18.24 11.62 1.92
CA LYS A 22 -18.55 10.49 1.02
C LYS A 22 -17.37 9.53 0.93
N PHE A 23 -17.66 8.23 0.98
CA PHE A 23 -16.67 7.20 0.71
C PHE A 23 -16.32 7.14 -0.77
N PHE A 24 -15.03 6.99 -1.06
CA PHE A 24 -14.52 6.73 -2.40
C PHE A 24 -13.31 5.80 -2.33
N ILE A 25 -12.87 5.35 -3.50
CA ILE A 25 -11.72 4.47 -3.65
C ILE A 25 -10.65 5.22 -4.44
N LEU A 26 -9.44 5.26 -3.89
CA LEU A 26 -8.23 5.57 -4.65
C LEU A 26 -7.69 4.25 -5.20
N GLU A 27 -7.29 4.21 -6.47
CA GLU A 27 -6.74 3.00 -7.12
C GLU A 27 -5.54 3.35 -8.00
N ASN A 28 -4.51 2.50 -7.97
CA ASN A 28 -3.38 2.56 -8.90
C ASN A 28 -2.84 1.15 -9.19
N ILE A 29 -2.16 0.99 -10.34
CA ILE A 29 -1.45 -0.23 -10.70
C ILE A 29 0.04 0.09 -10.71
N LEU A 30 0.79 -0.62 -9.88
CA LEU A 30 2.25 -0.56 -9.82
C LEU A 30 2.84 -1.72 -10.62
N ASP A 31 3.64 -1.38 -11.62
CA ASP A 31 4.40 -2.32 -12.43
C ASP A 31 5.85 -2.31 -11.93
N PHE A 32 6.23 -3.27 -11.11
CA PHE A 32 7.57 -3.32 -10.51
C PHE A 32 8.64 -3.75 -11.51
N ASP A 33 8.27 -4.42 -12.61
CA ASP A 33 9.21 -4.67 -13.70
C ASP A 33 9.59 -3.36 -14.40
N SER A 34 8.64 -2.43 -14.54
CA SER A 34 8.91 -1.12 -15.13
C SER A 34 9.53 -0.10 -14.17
N LEU A 35 9.15 -0.12 -12.89
CA LEU A 35 9.67 0.79 -11.87
C LEU A 35 11.04 0.34 -11.33
N ASP A 36 11.36 -0.94 -11.49
CA ASP A 36 12.61 -1.58 -11.11
C ASP A 36 13.05 -1.36 -9.64
N PRO A 37 12.17 -1.42 -8.62
CA PRO A 37 12.56 -1.20 -7.24
C PRO A 37 13.53 -2.29 -6.76
N ALA A 38 14.60 -1.91 -6.05
CA ALA A 38 15.44 -2.87 -5.35
C ALA A 38 14.79 -3.33 -4.04
N SER A 39 15.32 -4.40 -3.44
CA SER A 39 14.89 -4.83 -2.11
C SER A 39 15.13 -3.71 -1.08
N GLY A 40 14.09 -3.37 -0.33
CA GLY A 40 14.05 -2.24 0.59
C GLY A 40 13.69 -0.90 -0.05
N ASP A 41 13.47 -0.80 -1.37
CA ASP A 41 12.98 0.46 -1.93
C ASP A 41 11.50 0.66 -1.63
N THR A 42 11.12 1.93 -1.49
CA THR A 42 9.75 2.36 -1.22
C THR A 42 9.18 3.03 -2.46
N VAL A 43 8.03 2.55 -2.92
CA VAL A 43 7.32 3.06 -4.08
C VAL A 43 6.11 3.85 -3.62
N LYS A 44 6.06 5.15 -3.93
CA LYS A 44 4.88 5.99 -3.67
C LYS A 44 3.72 5.52 -4.54
N ALA A 45 2.64 5.06 -3.93
CA ALA A 45 1.64 4.25 -4.61
C ALA A 45 0.35 5.01 -4.89
N LEU A 46 -0.21 5.65 -3.86
CA LEU A 46 -1.46 6.41 -3.97
C LEU A 46 -1.26 7.80 -3.37
N PRO A 47 -1.47 8.89 -4.13
CA PRO A 47 -1.52 10.22 -3.55
C PRO A 47 -2.75 10.37 -2.65
N VAL A 48 -2.57 11.00 -1.50
CA VAL A 48 -3.61 11.31 -0.51
C VAL A 48 -3.53 12.78 -0.16
N GLU A 49 -4.65 13.49 -0.18
CA GLU A 49 -4.68 14.90 0.20
C GLU A 49 -4.84 15.08 1.72
N GLY A 50 -4.33 16.21 2.23
CA GLY A 50 -4.62 16.68 3.57
C GLY A 50 -6.13 16.82 3.82
N GLY A 51 -6.60 16.46 5.01
CA GLY A 51 -8.03 16.37 5.33
C GLY A 51 -8.68 15.04 4.95
N MET A 52 -7.96 14.07 4.37
CA MET A 52 -8.51 12.74 4.13
C MET A 52 -8.36 11.82 5.35
N ARG A 53 -9.29 10.88 5.49
CA ARG A 53 -9.11 9.67 6.30
C ARG A 53 -9.16 8.45 5.41
N VAL A 54 -8.14 7.60 5.51
CA VAL A 54 -8.07 6.30 4.83
C VAL A 54 -8.32 5.21 5.85
N PHE A 55 -9.33 4.38 5.61
CA PHE A 55 -9.77 3.34 6.56
C PHE A 55 -9.02 2.02 6.42
N GLY A 56 -8.38 1.80 5.29
CA GLY A 56 -7.61 0.60 4.98
C GLY A 56 -7.21 0.56 3.52
N THR A 57 -6.36 -0.40 3.20
CA THR A 57 -5.92 -0.69 1.83
C THR A 57 -6.16 -2.15 1.49
N GLU A 58 -6.25 -2.44 0.20
CA GLU A 58 -6.09 -3.78 -0.34
C GLU A 58 -5.09 -3.79 -1.49
N VAL A 59 -4.42 -4.92 -1.65
CA VAL A 59 -3.50 -5.21 -2.73
C VAL A 59 -3.94 -6.49 -3.44
N GLU A 60 -4.15 -6.37 -4.74
CA GLU A 60 -4.41 -7.47 -5.64
C GLU A 60 -3.14 -7.80 -6.44
N ILE A 61 -2.70 -9.06 -6.40
CA ILE A 61 -1.59 -9.52 -7.23
C ILE A 61 -2.06 -9.66 -8.67
N VAL A 62 -1.51 -8.84 -9.57
CA VAL A 62 -1.84 -8.88 -11.00
C VAL A 62 -0.84 -9.75 -11.77
N THR A 63 0.44 -9.65 -11.43
CA THR A 63 1.51 -10.49 -11.98
C THR A 63 2.43 -10.89 -10.83
N PRO A 64 2.54 -12.19 -10.49
CA PRO A 64 3.38 -12.63 -9.39
C PRO A 64 4.87 -12.39 -9.67
N SER A 65 5.65 -12.13 -8.63
CA SER A 65 7.11 -12.12 -8.71
C SER A 65 7.67 -13.54 -8.80
N ASP A 66 8.77 -13.70 -9.54
CA ASP A 66 9.51 -14.96 -9.68
C ASP A 66 10.70 -15.10 -8.71
N ALA A 67 10.84 -14.18 -7.74
CA ALA A 67 11.99 -14.15 -6.84
C ALA A 67 12.28 -15.54 -6.25
N ALA A 68 13.52 -16.02 -6.39
CA ALA A 68 13.87 -17.41 -6.16
C ALA A 68 13.53 -17.90 -4.74
N THR A 69 13.70 -17.04 -3.73
CA THR A 69 13.40 -17.39 -2.33
C THR A 69 12.06 -16.79 -1.91
N SER A 70 11.99 -15.47 -1.75
CA SER A 70 10.76 -14.77 -1.34
C SER A 70 10.66 -13.41 -2.00
N ALA A 71 9.43 -12.95 -2.23
CA ALA A 71 9.13 -11.57 -2.56
C ALA A 71 7.93 -11.14 -1.74
N SER A 72 8.08 -10.08 -0.97
CA SER A 72 7.00 -9.52 -0.14
C SER A 72 6.96 -8.00 -0.25
N ALA A 73 5.87 -7.42 0.20
CA ALA A 73 5.76 -5.98 0.38
C ALA A 73 5.02 -5.63 1.67
N THR A 74 5.30 -4.43 2.18
CA THR A 74 4.48 -3.78 3.17
C THR A 74 3.81 -2.56 2.55
N VAL A 75 2.61 -2.25 3.02
CA VAL A 75 1.84 -1.06 2.68
C VAL A 75 1.71 -0.21 3.92
N GLY A 76 2.06 1.06 3.78
CA GLY A 76 2.09 2.00 4.89
C GLY A 76 2.21 3.42 4.38
N ASP A 77 2.86 4.26 5.17
CA ASP A 77 3.31 5.58 4.77
C ASP A 77 4.63 5.91 5.45
N GLY A 78 5.22 7.06 5.13
CA GLY A 78 6.60 7.40 5.47
C GLY A 78 7.03 7.10 6.92
N ASP A 79 6.18 7.41 7.91
CA ASP A 79 6.50 7.22 9.33
C ASP A 79 6.14 5.80 9.84
N ASP A 80 5.10 5.18 9.27
CA ASP A 80 4.68 3.82 9.59
C ASP A 80 4.63 2.97 8.30
N PRO A 81 5.76 2.41 7.84
CA PRO A 81 5.87 1.69 6.58
C PRO A 81 5.07 0.38 6.53
N ASP A 82 4.56 -0.05 7.68
CA ASP A 82 3.78 -1.24 7.94
C ASP A 82 2.38 -0.89 8.50
N GLY A 83 1.97 0.37 8.31
CA GLY A 83 0.74 0.91 8.88
C GLY A 83 -0.54 0.27 8.35
N PHE A 84 -0.60 -0.08 7.05
CA PHE A 84 -1.83 -0.60 6.44
C PHE A 84 -1.84 -2.10 6.19
N ASP A 85 -0.75 -2.71 5.71
CA ASP A 85 -0.68 -4.15 5.50
C ASP A 85 0.79 -4.60 5.51
N THR A 86 1.14 -5.51 6.42
CA THR A 86 2.52 -5.99 6.56
C THR A 86 2.82 -7.28 5.79
N ASN A 87 1.80 -7.92 5.22
CA ASN A 87 1.86 -9.33 4.79
C ASN A 87 1.51 -9.54 3.31
N VAL A 88 1.94 -8.64 2.43
CA VAL A 88 1.73 -8.82 0.99
C VAL A 88 2.75 -9.81 0.44
N ASP A 89 2.31 -11.03 0.10
CA ASP A 89 3.13 -12.00 -0.64
C ASP A 89 3.07 -11.71 -2.14
N LEU A 90 4.14 -11.13 -2.68
CA LEU A 90 4.24 -10.80 -4.10
C LEU A 90 4.39 -12.05 -4.99
N LYS A 91 4.67 -13.23 -4.41
CA LYS A 91 4.66 -14.51 -5.12
C LYS A 91 3.28 -15.19 -5.13
N GLY A 92 2.29 -14.60 -4.47
CA GLY A 92 0.92 -15.08 -4.48
C GLY A 92 0.36 -15.21 -5.90
N SER A 93 -0.53 -16.16 -6.13
CA SER A 93 -1.16 -16.35 -7.45
C SER A 93 -1.87 -15.08 -7.92
N ALA A 94 -1.89 -14.84 -9.23
CA ALA A 94 -2.64 -13.72 -9.79
C ALA A 94 -4.12 -13.77 -9.38
N GLY A 95 -4.67 -12.63 -8.99
CA GLY A 95 -6.01 -12.49 -8.41
C GLY A 95 -6.09 -12.69 -6.89
N THR A 96 -4.99 -13.04 -6.22
CA THR A 96 -4.92 -13.02 -4.76
C THR A 96 -5.10 -11.58 -4.27
N VAL A 97 -6.00 -11.39 -3.30
CA VAL A 97 -6.24 -10.10 -2.65
C VAL A 97 -5.93 -10.22 -1.17
N VAL A 98 -5.11 -9.30 -0.67
CA VAL A 98 -4.79 -9.12 0.75
C VAL A 98 -5.01 -7.65 1.12
N GLY A 99 -5.07 -7.32 2.40
CA GLY A 99 -5.27 -5.95 2.82
C GLY A 99 -5.29 -5.80 4.33
N THR A 100 -5.55 -4.57 4.78
CA THR A 100 -5.55 -4.21 6.19
C THR A 100 -6.39 -5.16 7.03
N SER A 101 -5.77 -5.73 8.05
CA SER A 101 -6.31 -6.82 8.84
C SER A 101 -6.38 -6.46 10.33
N LEU A 102 -7.46 -6.88 10.98
CA LEU A 102 -7.61 -6.82 12.44
C LEU A 102 -6.89 -7.98 13.15
N ALA A 103 -5.92 -8.61 12.48
CA ALA A 103 -5.11 -9.67 13.06
C ALA A 103 -4.26 -9.14 14.23
N LEU A 104 -4.06 -10.00 15.21
CA LEU A 104 -3.21 -9.73 16.36
C LEU A 104 -1.91 -10.52 16.24
N SER A 105 -0.80 -9.89 16.60
CA SER A 105 0.44 -10.58 16.91
C SER A 105 0.25 -11.38 18.20
N GLU A 106 0.84 -12.58 18.27
CA GLU A 106 0.92 -13.33 19.51
C GLU A 106 1.96 -12.69 20.44
N GLY A 107 1.56 -12.28 21.65
CA GLY A 107 2.45 -11.59 22.59
C GLY A 107 1.83 -11.32 23.96
N THR A 108 2.49 -10.50 24.79
CA THR A 108 1.93 -10.02 26.06
C THR A 108 2.37 -8.58 26.32
N PRO A 109 1.51 -7.58 26.02
CA PRO A 109 0.18 -7.69 25.41
C PRO A 109 0.24 -8.08 23.93
N ASN A 110 -0.86 -8.62 23.37
CA ASN A 110 -1.03 -8.73 21.92
C ASN A 110 -1.12 -7.32 21.32
N THR A 111 -0.55 -7.13 20.13
CA THR A 111 -0.69 -5.89 19.35
C THR A 111 -1.37 -6.18 18.03
N LEU A 112 -1.95 -5.16 17.38
CA LEU A 112 -2.38 -5.30 15.99
C LEU A 112 -1.16 -5.57 15.11
N VAL A 113 -1.37 -6.37 14.06
CA VAL A 113 -0.35 -6.63 13.03
C VAL A 113 -0.15 -5.39 12.16
N ASP A 114 -1.24 -4.76 11.71
CA ASP A 114 -1.19 -3.52 10.93
C ASP A 114 -1.54 -2.33 11.84
N ALA A 115 -0.67 -1.32 11.90
CA ALA A 115 -0.78 -0.26 12.91
C ALA A 115 -2.07 0.57 12.80
N TYR A 116 -2.63 0.69 11.59
CA TYR A 116 -3.83 1.48 11.30
C TYR A 116 -5.11 0.64 11.26
N ALA A 117 -5.04 -0.65 11.55
CA ALA A 117 -6.21 -1.51 11.56
C ALA A 117 -7.27 -1.00 12.57
N GLY A 118 -8.52 -0.91 12.12
CA GLY A 118 -9.69 -0.53 12.93
C GLY A 118 -10.03 0.96 12.97
N VAL A 119 -9.04 1.85 12.98
CA VAL A 119 -9.27 3.32 13.02
C VAL A 119 -8.92 4.03 11.71
N GLY A 120 -8.05 3.44 10.90
CA GLY A 120 -7.48 4.07 9.72
C GLY A 120 -6.47 5.17 10.06
N LYS A 121 -5.92 5.82 9.02
CA LYS A 121 -5.05 6.99 9.14
C LYS A 121 -5.76 8.26 8.71
N ARG A 122 -5.60 9.33 9.49
CA ARG A 122 -5.97 10.69 9.08
C ARG A 122 -4.73 11.39 8.53
N TYR A 123 -4.85 11.92 7.32
CA TYR A 123 -3.85 12.76 6.69
C TYR A 123 -4.22 14.22 6.95
N THR A 124 -3.33 14.99 7.58
CA THR A 124 -3.53 16.43 7.80
C THR A 124 -2.98 17.26 6.65
N ASP A 125 -1.95 16.75 5.99
CA ASP A 125 -1.24 17.35 4.87
C ASP A 125 -1.24 16.37 3.69
N ASP A 126 -0.91 16.87 2.50
CA ASP A 126 -0.79 16.05 1.30
C ASP A 126 0.39 15.08 1.45
N ASP A 127 0.15 13.81 1.13
CA ASP A 127 1.13 12.73 1.30
C ASP A 127 0.84 11.56 0.33
N THR A 128 1.53 10.43 0.52
CA THR A 128 1.33 9.19 -0.23
C THR A 128 1.14 7.98 0.69
N ILE A 129 0.29 7.05 0.27
CA ILE A 129 0.40 5.66 0.71
C ILE A 129 1.51 5.03 -0.12
N ASP A 130 2.39 4.32 0.57
CA ASP A 130 3.63 3.80 0.02
C ASP A 130 3.66 2.27 0.10
N VAL A 131 4.42 1.66 -0.82
CA VAL A 131 4.66 0.21 -0.87
C VAL A 131 6.16 -0.04 -0.77
N THR A 132 6.62 -0.69 0.28
CA THR A 132 8.03 -1.08 0.44
C THR A 132 8.21 -2.53 0.06
N VAL A 133 9.04 -2.81 -0.94
CA VAL A 133 9.24 -4.17 -1.47
C VAL A 133 10.46 -4.84 -0.88
N THR A 134 10.39 -6.15 -0.65
CA THR A 134 11.51 -6.98 -0.21
C THR A 134 11.64 -8.16 -1.15
N TYR A 135 12.81 -8.30 -1.79
CA TYR A 135 13.16 -9.43 -2.63
C TYR A 135 14.33 -10.18 -2.01
N ASN A 136 14.20 -11.52 -1.91
CA ASN A 136 15.28 -12.40 -1.50
C ASN A 136 15.55 -13.44 -2.61
N GLY A 137 16.81 -13.52 -3.01
CA GLY A 137 17.26 -14.36 -4.13
C GLY A 137 17.20 -13.64 -5.48
N THR A 138 17.62 -14.34 -6.53
CA THR A 138 17.56 -13.82 -7.90
C THR A 138 16.10 -13.58 -8.31
N THR A 139 15.83 -12.43 -8.90
CA THR A 139 14.49 -12.02 -9.35
C THR A 139 14.62 -11.47 -10.77
N THR A 140 13.88 -12.03 -11.72
CA THR A 140 13.81 -11.57 -13.11
C THR A 140 12.45 -10.99 -13.47
N VAL A 141 11.42 -11.33 -12.70
CA VAL A 141 10.07 -10.76 -12.73
C VAL A 141 9.78 -10.28 -11.31
N LYS A 142 9.76 -8.96 -11.14
CA LYS A 142 9.44 -8.27 -9.88
C LYS A 142 7.92 -8.17 -9.66
N GLY A 143 7.14 -8.32 -10.73
CA GLY A 143 5.69 -8.46 -10.67
C GLY A 143 4.92 -7.14 -10.79
N LYS A 144 3.60 -7.26 -10.64
CA LYS A 144 2.64 -6.17 -10.79
C LYS A 144 1.54 -6.31 -9.75
N ILE A 145 1.19 -5.21 -9.12
CA ILE A 145 0.08 -5.17 -8.16
C ILE A 145 -0.90 -4.06 -8.52
N LYS A 146 -2.14 -4.25 -8.09
CA LYS A 146 -3.12 -3.18 -8.02
C LYS A 146 -3.38 -2.89 -6.55
N ILE A 147 -3.24 -1.62 -6.17
CA ILE A 147 -3.50 -1.16 -4.81
C ILE A 147 -4.76 -0.30 -4.81
N ARG A 148 -5.60 -0.49 -3.79
CA ARG A 148 -6.79 0.32 -3.56
C ARG A 148 -6.83 0.80 -2.11
N ALA A 149 -7.38 1.99 -1.88
CA ALA A 149 -7.59 2.54 -0.55
C ALA A 149 -8.99 3.12 -0.42
N TRP A 150 -9.70 2.80 0.66
CA TRP A 150 -11.01 3.39 0.96
C TRP A 150 -10.82 4.65 1.78
N GLY A 151 -11.22 5.78 1.18
CA GLY A 151 -11.03 7.10 1.74
C GLY A 151 -12.33 7.87 1.91
N VAL A 152 -12.28 8.86 2.80
CA VAL A 152 -13.27 9.93 2.91
C VAL A 152 -12.53 11.27 3.04
N LYS A 153 -13.03 12.32 2.41
CA LYS A 153 -12.57 13.69 2.66
C LYS A 153 -13.34 14.24 3.86
N MET A 154 -12.61 14.65 4.89
CA MET A 154 -13.13 15.23 6.12
C MET A 154 -13.01 16.76 6.05
N ASP A 155 -13.91 17.44 6.74
CA ASP A 155 -13.90 18.88 6.98
C ASP A 155 -12.67 19.35 7.77
#